data_AF-A0A0B6ZJS1-F1
#
_entry.id   AF-A0A0B6ZJS1-F1
#
_cell.length_a   1.000
_cell.length_b   1.000
_cell.length_c   1.000
_cell.angle_alpha   90.00
_cell.angle_beta   90.00
_cell.angle_gamma   90.00
#
_symmetry.space_group_name_H-M   'P 1'
#
loop_
_entity.id
_entity.type
_entity.pdbx_description
1 polymer ?
#
loop_
_entity_poly.entity_id
_entity_poly.type
_entity_poly.pdbx_seq_one_letter_code
_entity_poly.pdbx_strand_id
1 'polypeptide(L)'
;MGKFMKSGKVVLVLGGRFSGRKAVIVKNYDEGTTDKPYGHALVAGIDRYPRKVTRSMGKKKLKQRSKVKSFVKVYNFNHLMPTRSVFKGKLNLLMLYFLFIVGS
;
A
#
# COMPACT_ATOMS: atom_id res chain seq x y z
N MET A 1 12.10 -4.52 22.94
CA MET A 1 11.47 -5.12 21.73
C MET A 1 11.26 -4.02 20.70
N GLY A 2 11.80 -4.12 19.48
CA GLY A 2 11.78 -3.02 18.51
C GLY A 2 10.39 -2.81 17.87
N LYS A 3 9.93 -1.56 17.77
CA LYS A 3 8.67 -1.23 17.06
C LYS A 3 8.78 -1.60 15.57
N PHE A 4 7.93 -2.52 15.10
CA PHE A 4 7.94 -3.02 13.71
C PHE A 4 7.14 -2.15 12.73
N MET A 5 6.16 -1.39 13.24
CA MET A 5 5.26 -0.53 12.45
C MET A 5 5.88 0.86 12.24
N LYS A 6 6.94 0.93 11.43
CA LYS A 6 7.62 2.18 11.07
C LYS A 6 7.20 2.69 9.70
N SER A 7 7.43 3.97 9.44
CA SER A 7 7.31 4.52 8.08
C SER A 7 8.15 3.73 7.08
N GLY A 8 7.62 3.52 5.88
CA GLY A 8 8.21 2.67 4.84
C GLY A 8 7.93 1.18 5.01
N LYS A 9 7.33 0.72 6.11
CA LYS A 9 6.97 -0.70 6.25
C LYS A 9 5.84 -1.06 5.29
N VAL A 10 6.00 -2.19 4.60
CA VAL A 10 4.93 -2.75 3.76
C VAL A 10 3.99 -3.56 4.65
N VAL A 11 2.70 -3.29 4.52
CA VAL A 11 1.62 -3.90 5.29
C VAL A 11 0.54 -4.42 4.36
N LEU A 12 -0.19 -5.43 4.81
CA LEU A 12 -1.38 -5.94 4.14
C LEU A 12 -2.62 -5.52 4.93
N VAL A 13 -3.61 -4.96 4.24
CA VAL A 13 -4.84 -4.49 4.86
C VAL A 13 -5.76 -5.68 5.11
N LEU A 14 -6.21 -5.85 6.35
CA LEU A 14 -7.07 -6.97 6.75
C LEU A 14 -8.56 -6.65 6.64
N GLY A 15 -8.95 -5.38 6.80
CA GLY A 15 -10.36 -4.99 6.94
C GLY A 15 -10.81 -3.79 6.11
N GLY A 16 -12.14 -3.71 5.91
CA GLY A 16 -12.81 -2.63 5.18
C GLY A 16 -12.70 -2.73 3.66
N ARG A 17 -13.01 -1.63 2.95
CA ARG A 17 -13.08 -1.56 1.48
C ARG A 17 -11.83 -2.05 0.73
N PHE A 18 -10.66 -1.94 1.35
CA PHE A 18 -9.36 -2.27 0.73
C PHE A 18 -8.72 -3.53 1.34
N SER A 19 -9.52 -4.45 1.90
CA SER A 19 -9.01 -5.72 2.41
C SER A 19 -8.26 -6.51 1.32
N GLY A 20 -7.21 -7.23 1.72
CA GLY A 20 -6.32 -7.98 0.83
C GLY A 20 -5.38 -7.11 -0.01
N ARG A 21 -5.41 -5.78 0.12
CA ARG A 21 -4.50 -4.88 -0.60
C ARG A 21 -3.21 -4.67 0.17
N LYS A 22 -2.10 -4.67 -0.57
CA LYS A 22 -0.80 -4.31 -0.02
C LYS A 22 -0.66 -2.79 -0.04
N ALA A 23 -0.01 -2.27 0.99
CA ALA A 23 0.15 -0.85 1.20
C ALA A 23 1.41 -0.54 1.99
N VAL A 24 1.78 0.73 2.08
CA VAL A 24 2.97 1.21 2.78
C VAL A 24 2.54 2.20 3.85
N ILE A 25 3.11 2.06 5.05
CA ILE A 25 2.95 3.04 6.12
C ILE A 25 3.72 4.31 5.71
N VAL A 26 3.00 5.42 5.54
CA VAL A 26 3.61 6.72 5.26
C VAL A 26 3.99 7.41 6.56
N LYS A 27 3.07 7.39 7.54
CA LYS A 27 3.25 8.00 8.85
C LYS A 27 2.59 7.14 9.91
N ASN A 28 3.27 6.90 11.03
CA ASN A 28 2.71 6.20 12.17
C ASN A 28 2.32 7.20 13.27
N TYR A 29 1.34 6.80 14.07
CA TYR A 29 0.89 7.48 15.28
C TYR A 29 0.75 6.42 16.36
N ASP A 30 1.86 6.10 17.03
CA ASP A 30 1.90 4.97 17.97
C ASP A 30 1.06 5.24 19.23
N GLU A 31 1.05 6.48 19.71
CA GLU A 31 0.36 6.92 20.93
C GLU A 31 -1.06 7.45 20.65
N GLY A 32 -1.50 7.41 19.38
CA GLY A 32 -2.75 8.01 18.95
C GLY A 32 -2.66 9.52 18.73
N THR A 33 -3.79 10.13 18.44
CA THR A 33 -4.00 11.58 18.30
C THR A 33 -5.22 11.98 19.11
N THR A 34 -5.44 13.29 19.31
CA THR A 34 -6.60 13.81 20.04
C THR A 34 -7.92 13.25 19.50
N ASP A 35 -8.05 13.11 18.17
CA ASP A 35 -9.26 12.55 17.54
C ASP A 35 -9.35 11.02 17.61
N LYS A 36 -8.22 10.33 17.77
CA LYS A 36 -8.11 8.86 17.69
C LYS A 36 -7.12 8.38 18.76
N PRO A 37 -7.60 8.01 19.95
CA PRO A 37 -6.72 7.65 21.07
C PRO A 37 -6.01 6.29 20.90
N TYR A 38 -6.29 5.56 19.82
CA TYR A 38 -5.65 4.29 19.50
C TYR A 38 -4.50 4.44 18.52
N GLY A 39 -3.53 3.51 18.57
CA GLY A 39 -2.43 3.42 17.63
C GLY A 39 -2.92 3.22 16.18
N HIS A 40 -2.49 4.11 15.29
CA HIS A 40 -2.92 4.09 13.90
C HIS A 40 -1.81 4.55 12.94
N ALA A 41 -2.00 4.26 11.66
CA ALA A 41 -1.08 4.66 10.61
C ALA A 41 -1.84 5.28 9.43
N LEU A 42 -1.22 6.31 8.85
CA LEU A 42 -1.54 6.76 7.51
C LEU A 42 -0.88 5.82 6.50
N VAL A 43 -1.69 5.21 5.66
CA VAL A 43 -1.27 4.16 4.74
C VAL A 43 -1.60 4.56 3.31
N ALA A 44 -0.66 4.32 2.40
CA ALA A 44 -0.83 4.49 0.95
C ALA A 44 -0.71 3.14 0.26
N GLY A 45 -1.72 2.73 -0.51
CA GLY A 45 -1.78 1.40 -1.13
C GLY A 45 -2.36 1.40 -2.54
N ILE A 46 -2.44 0.20 -3.12
CA ILE A 46 -2.98 -0.02 -4.47
C ILE A 46 -4.33 -0.74 -4.40
N ASP A 47 -5.39 -0.06 -4.83
CA ASP A 47 -6.74 -0.63 -4.99
C ASP A 47 -6.92 -1.32 -6.34
N ARG A 48 -6.13 -0.98 -7.36
CA ARG A 48 -6.16 -1.74 -8.62
C ARG A 48 -4.76 -1.82 -9.16
N TYR A 49 -4.19 -3.02 -9.05
CA TYR A 49 -2.94 -3.38 -9.71
C TYR A 49 -3.13 -3.31 -11.23
N PRO A 50 -2.07 -3.00 -11.99
CA PRO A 50 -2.14 -3.17 -13.41
C PRO A 50 -2.45 -4.62 -13.75
N ARG A 51 -3.08 -4.79 -14.92
CA ARG A 51 -3.35 -6.12 -15.43
C ARG A 51 -2.26 -6.49 -16.43
N LYS A 52 -1.87 -7.77 -16.47
CA LYS A 52 -0.88 -8.31 -17.42
C LYS A 52 -1.12 -7.80 -18.83
N VAL A 53 -0.06 -7.31 -19.47
CA VAL A 53 -0.04 -6.80 -20.83
C VAL A 53 0.67 -7.80 -21.74
N THR A 54 0.20 -7.96 -22.98
CA THR A 54 0.82 -8.81 -24.01
C THR A 54 1.09 -7.98 -25.26
N ARG A 55 2.08 -8.38 -26.07
CA ARG A 55 2.50 -7.64 -27.28
C ARG A 55 1.38 -7.46 -28.30
N SER A 56 0.41 -8.38 -28.34
CA SER A 56 -0.74 -8.35 -29.25
C SER A 56 -1.81 -7.31 -28.91
N MET A 57 -1.73 -6.64 -27.74
CA MET A 57 -2.76 -5.69 -27.34
C MET A 57 -2.60 -4.34 -28.04
N GLY A 58 -3.71 -3.79 -28.55
CA GLY A 58 -3.74 -2.42 -29.09
C GLY A 58 -3.49 -1.34 -28.03
N LYS A 59 -2.99 -0.18 -28.46
CA LYS A 59 -2.59 0.96 -27.60
C LYS A 59 -3.68 1.39 -26.61
N LYS A 60 -4.96 1.42 -27.03
CA LYS A 60 -6.11 1.76 -26.17
C LYS A 60 -6.26 0.77 -25.00
N LYS A 61 -6.14 -0.53 -25.28
CA LYS A 61 -6.23 -1.60 -24.26
C LYS A 61 -5.02 -1.58 -23.32
N LEU A 62 -3.82 -1.31 -23.85
CA LEU A 62 -2.60 -1.14 -23.06
C LEU A 62 -2.73 0.00 -22.05
N LYS A 63 -3.20 1.18 -22.48
CA LYS A 63 -3.42 2.33 -21.58
C LYS A 63 -4.40 2.00 -20.45
N GLN A 64 -5.51 1.32 -20.76
CA GLN A 64 -6.52 0.96 -19.77
C GLN A 64 -6.09 -0.17 -18.81
N ARG A 65 -5.18 -1.06 -19.22
CA ARG A 65 -4.63 -2.10 -18.33
C ARG A 65 -3.46 -1.63 -17.48
N SER A 66 -2.76 -0.58 -17.92
CA SER A 66 -1.65 0.07 -17.22
C SER A 66 -2.09 1.22 -16.32
N LYS A 67 -3.40 1.37 -16.04
CA LYS A 67 -3.89 2.34 -15.07
C LYS A 67 -3.88 1.73 -13.67
N VAL A 68 -3.10 2.32 -12.75
CA VAL A 68 -3.19 2.00 -11.32
C VAL A 68 -4.18 2.93 -10.65
N LYS A 69 -4.98 2.34 -9.76
CA LYS A 69 -5.79 3.08 -8.82
C LYS A 69 -5.16 2.92 -7.44
N SER A 70 -4.64 4.01 -6.90
CA SER A 70 -4.12 4.08 -5.54
C SER A 70 -5.20 4.54 -4.56
N PHE A 71 -4.94 4.33 -3.27
CA PHE A 71 -5.73 4.88 -2.18
C PHE A 71 -4.82 5.36 -1.07
N VAL A 72 -5.31 6.33 -0.30
CA VAL A 72 -4.69 6.79 0.94
C VAL A 72 -5.77 6.73 2.02
N LYS A 73 -5.47 6.08 3.14
CA LYS A 73 -6.43 5.94 4.24
C LYS A 73 -5.71 5.75 5.57
N VAL A 74 -6.31 6.26 6.63
CA VAL A 74 -5.88 5.99 8.01
C VAL A 74 -6.47 4.67 8.48
N TYR A 75 -5.61 3.81 9.03
CA TYR A 75 -5.98 2.50 9.56
C TYR A 75 -5.48 2.32 10.99
N ASN A 76 -6.31 1.70 11.83
CA ASN A 76 -5.87 1.15 13.10
C ASN A 76 -4.85 0.02 12.84
N PHE A 77 -3.83 -0.10 13.69
CA PHE A 77 -2.84 -1.18 13.58
C PHE A 77 -3.44 -2.59 13.60
N ASN A 78 -4.53 -2.81 14.32
CA ASN A 78 -5.21 -4.11 14.36
C ASN A 78 -5.74 -4.56 12.99
N HIS A 79 -5.93 -3.62 12.05
CA HIS A 79 -6.41 -3.90 10.69
C HIS A 79 -5.26 -4.02 9.67
N LEU A 80 -4.01 -4.03 10.14
CA LEU A 80 -2.83 -4.10 9.31
C LEU A 80 -1.99 -5.31 9.72
N MET A 81 -1.68 -6.17 8.74
CA MET A 81 -0.70 -7.23 8.90
C MET A 81 0.67 -6.73 8.46
N PRO A 82 1.67 -6.63 9.36
CA PRO A 82 3.03 -6.28 8.96
C PRO A 82 3.65 -7.39 8.13
N THR A 83 4.36 -7.02 7.06
CA THR A 83 5.13 -7.97 6.24
C THR A 83 6.63 -7.82 6.49
N ARG A 84 7.44 -8.78 6.03
CA ARG A 84 8.91 -8.66 6.12
C ARG A 84 9.44 -7.43 5.37
N SER A 85 8.86 -7.14 4.21
CA SER A 85 9.35 -6.15 3.26
C SER A 85 9.32 -4.72 3.81
N VAL A 86 10.37 -3.96 3.48
CA VAL A 86 10.50 -2.54 3.83
C VAL A 86 10.76 -1.77 2.54
N PHE A 87 10.01 -0.72 2.32
CA PHE A 87 10.19 0.22 1.23
C PHE A 87 11.00 1.43 1.74
N LYS A 88 12.21 1.59 1.23
CA LYS A 88 13.06 2.76 1.47
C LYS A 88 13.15 3.57 0.18
N GLY A 89 12.33 4.62 0.05
CA GLY A 89 12.31 5.49 -1.13
C GLY A 89 11.18 6.52 -1.08
N LYS A 90 11.23 7.53 -1.97
CA LYS A 90 10.10 8.44 -2.18
C LYS A 90 8.94 7.66 -2.80
N LEU A 91 7.76 7.79 -2.20
CA LEU A 91 6.55 7.13 -2.69
C LEU A 91 6.15 7.73 -4.04
N ASN A 92 6.49 7.03 -5.13
CA ASN A 92 6.03 7.33 -6.47
C ASN A 92 5.10 6.23 -6.95
N LEU A 93 4.05 6.60 -7.70
CA LEU A 93 3.06 5.65 -8.23
C LEU A 93 3.73 4.55 -9.07
N LEU A 94 4.81 4.88 -9.78
CA LEU A 94 5.62 3.97 -10.59
C LEU A 94 6.47 2.99 -9.74
N MET A 95 6.92 3.39 -8.55
CA MET A 95 7.65 2.50 -7.61
C MET A 95 6.71 1.53 -6.90
N LEU A 96 5.50 2.00 -6.57
CA LEU A 96 4.40 1.18 -6.06
C LEU A 96 4.07 0.04 -7.05
N TYR A 97 4.10 0.33 -8.35
CA TYR A 97 4.01 -0.66 -9.42
C TYR A 97 5.09 -1.75 -9.32
N PHE A 98 6.37 -1.35 -9.26
CA PHE A 98 7.49 -2.30 -9.23
C PHE A 98 7.49 -3.16 -7.96
N LEU A 99 7.27 -2.54 -6.79
CA LEU A 99 7.32 -3.21 -5.50
C LEU A 99 6.26 -4.32 -5.38
N PHE A 100 5.09 -4.12 -5.98
CA PHE A 100 3.97 -5.06 -5.83
C PHE A 100 3.83 -6.09 -6.94
N ILE A 101 4.55 -5.95 -8.05
CA ILE A 101 4.50 -6.89 -9.19
C ILE A 101 5.77 -7.73 -9.29
N VAL A 102 6.95 -7.13 -9.03
CA VAL A 102 8.24 -7.80 -9.23
C VAL A 102 8.72 -8.51 -7.95
N GLY A 103 8.26 -8.07 -6.78
CA GLY A 103 8.65 -8.65 -5.48
C GLY A 103 7.76 -9.78 -4.97
N SER A 104 7.08 -10.53 -5.86
CA SER A 104 6.28 -11.73 -5.50
C SER A 104 6.86 -12.96 -6.15
#